data_AF-A0A2L2YMK0-F1
#
_entry.id   AF-A0A2L2YMK0-F1
#
_cell.length_a   1.000
_cell.length_b   1.000
_cell.length_c   1.000
_cell.angle_alpha   90.00
_cell.angle_beta   90.00
_cell.angle_gamma   90.00
#
_symmetry.space_group_name_H-M   'P 1'
#
loop_
_entity.id
_entity.type
_entity.pdbx_description
1 polymer ?
#
loop_
_entity_poly.entity_id
_entity_poly.type
_entity_poly.pdbx_seq_one_letter_code
_entity_poly.pdbx_strand_id
1 'polypeptide(L)' 'ALYKPDLFEGDILGFEPGDRNVIPFNQLRLLNNDFPYVFDRTLASQQALFVSAMNNYHINTC' A
#
# COMPACT_ATOMS: atom_id res chain seq x y z
N ALA A 1 8.25 19.20 9.26
CA ALA A 1 8.61 18.86 7.87
C ALA A 1 8.47 17.36 7.71
N LEU A 2 7.71 16.88 6.72
CA LEU A 2 7.56 15.46 6.40
C LEU A 2 8.94 14.93 5.95
N TYR A 3 9.46 13.93 6.65
CA TYR A 3 10.89 13.65 6.77
C TYR A 3 11.45 12.70 5.69
N LYS A 4 10.99 12.80 4.44
CA LYS A 4 11.45 11.94 3.33
C LYS A 4 11.46 12.70 1.99
N PRO A 5 12.51 13.50 1.71
CA PRO A 5 12.57 14.36 0.52
C PRO A 5 12.62 13.57 -0.80
N ASP A 6 13.02 12.30 -0.75
CA ASP A 6 13.15 11.44 -1.93
C ASP A 6 11.83 10.75 -2.33
N LEU A 7 10.76 10.92 -1.54
CA LEU A 7 9.45 10.34 -1.82
C LEU A 7 8.52 11.37 -2.45
N PHE A 8 7.76 10.95 -3.45
CA PHE A 8 6.70 11.76 -4.03
C PHE A 8 5.60 12.00 -3.00
N GLU A 9 5.20 13.26 -2.84
CA GLU A 9 4.26 13.74 -1.80
C GLU A 9 4.63 13.33 -0.36
N GLY A 10 5.86 12.84 -0.15
CA GLY A 10 6.45 12.52 1.15
C GLY A 10 6.29 11.07 1.63
N ASP A 11 5.53 10.23 0.93
CA ASP A 11 5.29 8.82 1.30
C ASP A 11 5.19 7.83 0.12
N ILE A 12 5.25 8.30 -1.14
CA ILE A 12 5.17 7.45 -2.35
C ILE A 12 6.56 7.20 -2.94
N LEU A 13 6.91 5.93 -3.11
CA LEU A 13 8.17 5.48 -3.74
C LEU A 13 7.92 5.06 -5.20
N GLY A 14 8.93 5.19 -6.06
CA GLY A 14 8.96 4.54 -7.38
C GLY A 14 8.04 5.18 -8.42
N PHE A 15 7.91 6.52 -8.39
CA PHE A 15 7.12 7.27 -9.34
C PHE A 15 7.98 7.75 -10.53
N GLU A 16 7.40 7.77 -11.73
CA GLU A 16 8.01 8.41 -12.89
C GLU A 16 7.64 9.90 -12.95
N PRO A 17 8.55 10.80 -13.34
CA PRO A 17 8.25 12.20 -13.53
C PRO A 17 7.12 12.40 -14.55
N GLY A 18 5.92 12.75 -14.08
CA GLY A 18 4.75 13.02 -14.92
C GLY A 18 3.52 12.19 -14.58
N ASP A 19 3.71 11.06 -13.88
CA ASP A 19 2.61 10.25 -13.37
C ASP A 19 2.19 10.82 -12.01
N ARG A 20 0.99 11.43 -11.95
CA ARG A 20 0.49 12.04 -10.70
C ARG A 20 -0.93 11.57 -10.41
N ASN A 21 -1.12 11.11 -9.17
CA ASN A 21 -2.39 10.98 -8.44
C ASN A 21 -3.32 9.82 -8.83
N VAL A 22 -3.00 9.00 -9.84
CA VAL A 22 -3.79 7.80 -10.19
C VAL A 22 -2.88 6.66 -10.62
N ILE A 23 -3.31 5.40 -10.42
CA ILE A 23 -2.72 4.23 -11.07
C ILE A 23 -3.34 4.15 -12.48
N PRO A 24 -2.64 4.58 -13.54
CA PRO A 24 -3.27 4.84 -14.83
C PRO A 24 -3.58 3.56 -15.62
N PHE A 25 -2.87 2.48 -15.34
CA PHE A 25 -2.93 1.26 -16.14
C PHE A 25 -3.53 0.07 -15.39
N ASN A 26 -4.44 -0.66 -16.05
CA ASN A 26 -5.09 -1.84 -15.47
C ASN A 26 -4.12 -2.97 -15.15
N GLN A 27 -3.03 -3.13 -15.93
CA GLN A 27 -2.02 -4.15 -15.64
C GLN A 27 -1.22 -3.91 -14.36
N LEU A 28 -1.27 -2.69 -13.80
CA LEU A 28 -0.63 -2.36 -12.52
C LEU A 28 -1.58 -2.54 -11.33
N ARG A 29 -2.82 -2.95 -11.57
CA ARG A 29 -3.81 -3.24 -10.52
C ARG A 29 -3.72 -4.69 -10.08
N LEU A 30 -3.98 -4.93 -8.80
CA LEU A 30 -4.13 -6.28 -8.27
C LEU A 30 -5.32 -6.99 -8.95
N LEU A 31 -5.12 -8.25 -9.29
CA LEU A 31 -6.14 -9.06 -9.97
C LEU A 31 -7.02 -9.76 -8.94
N ASN A 32 -8.30 -9.90 -9.25
CA ASN A 32 -9.30 -10.65 -8.46
C ASN A 32 -9.47 -10.18 -7.00
N ASN A 33 -9.11 -8.93 -6.69
CA ASN A 33 -9.11 -8.37 -5.34
C ASN A 33 -8.32 -9.21 -4.30
N ASP A 34 -7.46 -10.12 -4.77
CA ASP A 34 -6.64 -10.93 -3.90
C ASP A 34 -5.26 -10.28 -3.75
N PHE A 35 -4.85 -10.07 -2.50
CA PHE A 35 -3.58 -9.45 -2.17
C PHE A 35 -2.79 -10.38 -1.26
N PRO A 36 -1.87 -11.19 -1.80
CA PRO A 36 -1.02 -12.05 -0.99
C PRO A 36 -0.02 -11.18 -0.20
N TYR A 37 0.04 -11.40 1.10
CA TYR A 37 0.98 -10.72 1.99
C TYR A 37 1.64 -11.69 2.97
N VAL A 38 2.83 -11.30 3.44
CA VAL A 38 3.54 -11.97 4.52
C VAL A 38 3.99 -10.91 5.52
N PHE A 39 3.78 -11.16 6.81
CA PHE A 39 4.34 -10.31 7.85
C PHE A 39 5.80 -10.67 8.08
N ASP A 40 6.70 -9.73 7.81
CA ASP A 40 8.08 -9.88 8.24
C ASP A 40 8.14 -9.92 9.77
N ARG A 41 8.99 -10.80 10.31
CA ARG A 41 9.16 -11.00 11.76
C ARG A 41 9.50 -9.72 12.52
N THR A 42 10.13 -8.75 11.86
CA THR A 42 10.48 -7.45 12.46
C THR A 42 9.24 -6.61 12.81
N LEU A 43 8.09 -6.93 12.21
CA LEU A 43 6.82 -6.23 12.41
C LEU A 43 5.87 -6.96 13.37
N ALA A 44 6.35 -7.97 14.10
CA ALA A 44 5.52 -8.82 14.95
C ALA A 44 4.68 -8.03 15.98
N SER A 45 5.21 -6.94 16.54
CA SER A 45 4.48 -6.12 17.51
C SER A 45 3.35 -5.28 16.91
N GLN A 46 3.37 -5.03 15.59
CA GLN A 46 2.31 -4.31 14.87
C GLN A 46 1.36 -5.25 14.13
N GLN A 47 1.60 -6.55 14.15
CA GLN A 47 0.83 -7.52 13.36
C GLN A 47 -0.68 -7.43 13.60
N ALA A 48 -1.11 -7.24 14.86
CA ALA A 48 -2.53 -7.10 15.19
C ALA A 48 -3.17 -5.89 14.50
N LEU A 49 -2.45 -4.77 14.38
CA LEU A 49 -2.93 -3.57 13.69
C LEU A 49 -3.10 -3.83 12.19
N PHE A 50 -2.12 -4.48 11.57
CA PHE A 50 -2.20 -4.82 10.14
C PHE A 50 -3.37 -5.77 9.85
N VAL A 51 -3.55 -6.82 10.66
CA VAL A 51 -4.69 -7.74 10.51
C VAL A 51 -6.01 -7.00 10.65
N SER A 52 -6.13 -6.07 11.60
CA SER A 52 -7.35 -5.26 11.75
C SER A 52 -7.62 -4.41 10.51
N ALA A 53 -6.59 -3.82 9.90
CA ALA A 53 -6.74 -3.02 8.68
C ALA A 53 -7.15 -3.88 7.49
N MET A 54 -6.52 -5.05 7.30
CA MET A 54 -6.87 -5.98 6.22
C MET A 54 -8.30 -6.51 6.37
N ASN A 55 -8.73 -6.82 7.60
CA ASN A 55 -10.10 -7.24 7.87
C ASN A 55 -11.11 -6.11 7.58
N ASN A 56 -10.78 -4.87 7.94
CA ASN A 56 -11.64 -3.74 7.62
C ASN A 56 -11.81 -3.59 6.10
N TYR A 57 -10.73 -3.74 5.32
CA TYR A 57 -10.81 -3.74 3.86
C TYR A 57 -11.71 -4.89 3.37
N HIS A 58 -11.44 -6.12 3.79
CA HIS A 58 -12.20 -7.32 3.37
C HIS A 58 -13.70 -7.24 3.70
N ILE A 59 -14.09 -6.61 4.81
CA ILE A 59 -15.50 -6.44 5.20
C ILE A 59 -16.20 -5.37 4.34
N ASN A 60 -15.48 -4.31 3.94
CA ASN A 60 -16.08 -3.12 3.33
C ASN A 60 -15.83 -3.02 1.82
N THR A 61 -15.10 -3.97 1.23
CA THR A 61 -14.84 -4.05 -0.21
C THR A 61 -15.16 -5.44 -0.74
N CYS A 62 -15.16 -5.59 -2.06
CA CYS A 62 -15.46 -6.85 -2.77
C CYS A 62 -14.30 -7.83 -2.81
#